data_AF-X1H169-F1
#
_entry.id   AF-X1H169-F1
#
_cell.length_a   1.000
_cell.length_b   1.000
_cell.length_c   1.000
_cell.angle_alpha   90.00
_cell.angle_beta   90.00
_cell.angle_gamma   90.00
#
_symmetry.space_group_name_H-M   'P 1'
#
loop_
_entity.id
_entity.type
_entity.pdbx_description
1 polymer ?
#
loop_
_entity_poly.entity_id
_entity_poly.type
_entity_poly.pdbx_seq_one_letter_code
_entity_poly.pdbx_strand_id
1 'polypeptide(L)'
;MRKIEVIQNILEANEAIASQNQRLLDEHKVFAVNIMSSPGAGKTSLILQTIAKLKNKLRIAVVEGDVASTLDAERVKNEAVAVV
;
A
#
# COMPACT_ATOMS: atom_id res chain seq x y z
N MET A 1 -0.73 24.12 27.32
CA MET A 1 -1.40 22.91 26.79
C MET A 1 -0.44 21.74 26.91
N ARG A 2 -0.73 20.74 27.75
CA ARG A 2 0.10 19.53 27.91
C ARG A 2 -0.25 18.59 26.76
N LYS A 3 0.71 18.31 25.86
CA LYS A 3 0.56 17.29 24.81
C LYS A 3 0.43 15.94 25.53
N ILE A 4 -0.72 15.32 25.40
CA ILE A 4 -1.07 14.10 26.13
C ILE A 4 -0.30 12.93 25.49
N GLU A 5 0.32 12.09 26.33
CA GLU A 5 1.22 10.96 26.01
C GLU A 5 0.62 9.86 25.11
N VAL A 6 -0.68 9.96 24.78
CA VAL A 6 -1.40 9.02 23.91
C VAL A 6 -0.80 8.94 22.50
N ILE A 7 -0.28 10.05 21.95
CA ILE A 7 0.32 10.08 20.60
C ILE A 7 1.58 9.21 20.53
N GLN A 8 2.40 9.22 21.58
CA GLN A 8 3.65 8.44 21.65
C GLN A 8 3.33 6.93 21.58
N ASN A 9 2.35 6.48 22.39
CA ASN A 9 1.96 5.08 22.46
C ASN A 9 1.38 4.54 21.14
N ILE A 10 0.64 5.38 20.38
CA ILE A 10 0.08 4.97 19.09
C ILE A 10 1.18 4.74 18.05
N LEU A 11 2.19 5.61 18.01
CA LEU A 11 3.30 5.47 17.07
C LEU A 11 4.14 4.23 17.40
N GLU A 12 4.41 3.97 18.67
CA GLU A 12 5.14 2.76 19.11
C GLU A 12 4.38 1.48 18.76
N ALA A 13 3.06 1.45 18.98
CA ALA A 13 2.23 0.32 18.57
C ALA A 13 2.23 0.13 17.04
N ASN A 14 2.17 1.21 16.27
CA ASN A 14 2.26 1.15 14.81
C ASN A 14 3.62 0.63 14.33
N GLU A 15 4.72 1.06 14.95
CA GLU A 15 6.07 0.59 14.62
C GLU A 15 6.22 -0.92 14.90
N ALA A 16 5.65 -1.40 16.00
CA ALA A 16 5.63 -2.83 16.33
C ALA A 16 4.87 -3.65 15.28
N ILE A 17 3.76 -3.12 14.74
CA ILE A 17 2.98 -3.76 13.67
C ILE A 17 3.72 -3.67 12.33
N ALA A 18 4.30 -2.53 11.99
CA ALA A 18 5.07 -2.33 10.77
C ALA A 18 6.26 -3.31 10.70
N SER A 19 6.97 -3.49 11.83
CA SER A 19 8.04 -4.47 11.96
C SER A 19 7.57 -5.92 11.77
N GLN A 20 6.36 -6.27 12.23
CA GLN A 20 5.77 -7.59 12.00
C GLN A 20 5.41 -7.79 10.53
N ASN A 21 4.82 -6.78 9.89
CA ASN A 21 4.47 -6.82 8.47
C ASN A 21 5.72 -6.97 7.61
N GLN A 22 6.79 -6.24 7.92
CA GLN A 22 8.06 -6.34 7.20
C GLN A 22 8.66 -7.76 7.30
N ARG A 23 8.71 -8.34 8.50
CA ARG A 23 9.18 -9.72 8.68
C ARG A 23 8.37 -10.72 7.86
N LEU A 24 7.04 -10.58 7.85
CA LEU A 24 6.16 -11.45 7.09
C LEU A 24 6.41 -11.33 5.57
N LEU A 25 6.57 -10.10 5.08
CA LEU A 25 6.86 -9.82 3.66
C LEU A 25 8.23 -10.40 3.27
N ASP A 26 9.25 -10.22 4.10
CA ASP A 26 10.61 -10.72 3.87
C ASP A 26 10.65 -12.26 3.84
N GLU A 27 9.95 -12.92 4.78
CA GLU A 27 9.82 -14.38 4.83
C GLU A 27 9.24 -14.94 3.53
N HIS A 28 8.25 -14.23 2.95
CA HIS A 28 7.59 -14.60 1.70
C HIS A 28 8.28 -14.03 0.45
N LYS A 29 9.43 -13.34 0.61
CA LYS A 29 10.18 -12.68 -0.46
C LYS A 29 9.33 -11.71 -1.28
N VAL A 30 8.45 -10.98 -0.61
CA VAL A 30 7.57 -9.97 -1.22
C VAL A 30 8.21 -8.59 -1.06
N PHE A 31 8.54 -7.97 -2.19
CA PHE A 31 8.95 -6.57 -2.21
C PHE A 31 7.72 -5.67 -2.17
N ALA A 32 7.52 -4.94 -1.07
CA ALA A 32 6.41 -4.02 -0.89
C ALA A 32 6.86 -2.56 -1.03
N VAL A 33 6.00 -1.74 -1.63
CA VAL A 33 6.22 -0.29 -1.79
C VAL A 33 4.99 0.44 -1.27
N ASN A 34 5.19 1.33 -0.31
CA ASN A 34 4.15 2.25 0.14
C ASN A 34 4.20 3.54 -0.68
N ILE A 35 3.11 3.88 -1.37
CA ILE A 35 3.00 5.08 -2.22
C ILE A 35 2.04 6.06 -1.55
N MET A 36 2.59 7.16 -1.05
CA MET A 36 1.82 8.28 -0.50
C MET A 36 1.90 9.47 -1.46
N SER A 37 0.78 10.16 -1.67
CA SER A 37 0.73 11.36 -2.51
C SER A 37 -0.43 12.26 -2.14
N SER A 38 -0.34 13.54 -2.50
CA SER A 38 -1.50 14.44 -2.47
C SER A 38 -2.62 13.95 -3.40
N PRO A 39 -3.89 14.29 -3.14
CA PRO A 39 -4.98 14.01 -4.07
C PRO A 39 -4.70 14.57 -5.46
N GLY A 40 -4.99 13.80 -6.51
CA GLY A 40 -4.77 14.21 -7.91
C GLY A 40 -3.33 14.17 -8.41
N ALA A 41 -2.34 13.80 -7.58
CA ALA A 41 -0.92 13.72 -7.99
C ALA A 41 -0.60 12.53 -8.93
N GLY A 42 -1.58 11.70 -9.26
CA GLY A 42 -1.42 10.62 -10.23
C GLY A 42 -0.99 9.27 -9.66
N LYS A 43 -1.17 9.01 -8.35
CA LYS A 43 -0.91 7.69 -7.71
C LYS A 43 -1.48 6.53 -8.54
N THR A 44 -2.77 6.62 -8.87
CA THR A 44 -3.49 5.56 -9.59
C THR A 44 -2.89 5.32 -10.97
N SER A 45 -2.58 6.38 -11.72
CA SER A 45 -1.93 6.28 -13.03
C SER A 45 -0.56 5.62 -12.95
N LEU A 46 0.24 5.97 -11.94
CA LEU A 46 1.55 5.36 -11.70
C LEU A 46 1.43 3.85 -11.42
N ILE A 47 0.49 3.45 -10.54
CA ILE A 47 0.25 2.05 -10.19
C ILE A 47 -0.15 1.25 -11.44
N LEU A 48 -1.15 1.72 -12.19
CA LEU A 48 -1.65 1.04 -13.40
C LEU A 48 -0.56 0.88 -14.45
N GLN A 49 0.21 1.93 -14.75
CA GLN A 49 1.29 1.87 -15.73
C GLN A 49 2.44 0.97 -15.27
N THR A 50 2.71 0.90 -13.97
CA THR A 50 3.72 -0.01 -13.41
C THR A 50 3.29 -1.46 -13.59
N ILE A 51 2.03 -1.78 -13.26
CA ILE A 51 1.48 -3.13 -13.44
C ILE A 51 1.50 -3.52 -14.92
N ALA A 52 0.98 -2.67 -15.81
CA ALA A 52 0.92 -2.96 -17.25
C ALA A 52 2.30 -3.30 -17.84
N LYS A 53 3.36 -2.62 -17.39
CA LYS A 53 4.75 -2.84 -17.86
C LYS A 53 5.43 -4.04 -17.23
N LEU A 54 5.02 -4.46 -16.03
CA LEU A 54 5.73 -5.46 -15.23
C LEU A 54 4.95 -6.76 -14.99
N LYS A 55 3.64 -6.82 -15.27
CA LYS A 55 2.78 -8.00 -15.00
C LYS A 55 3.25 -9.29 -15.67
N ASN A 56 3.98 -9.18 -16.79
CA ASN A 56 4.54 -10.33 -17.51
C ASN A 56 5.90 -10.80 -16.93
N LYS A 57 6.47 -10.05 -15.98
CA LYS A 57 7.77 -10.34 -15.36
C LYS A 57 7.66 -10.59 -13.85
N LEU A 58 6.67 -9.99 -13.20
CA LEU A 58 6.47 -10.02 -11.76
C LEU A 58 5.00 -10.30 -11.46
N ARG A 59 4.74 -11.03 -10.36
CA ARG A 59 3.39 -11.12 -9.79
C ARG A 59 3.17 -9.90 -8.92
N ILE A 60 2.16 -9.11 -9.23
CA ILE A 60 1.90 -7.84 -8.56
C ILE A 60 0.51 -7.88 -7.91
N ALA A 61 0.46 -7.51 -6.63
CA ALA A 61 -0.77 -7.28 -5.89
C ALA A 61 -0.80 -5.83 -5.40
N VAL A 62 -2.01 -5.30 -5.18
CA VAL A 62 -2.23 -3.93 -4.70
C VAL A 62 -3.10 -3.97 -3.44
N VAL A 63 -2.76 -3.14 -2.46
CA VAL A 63 -3.57 -2.90 -1.25
C VAL A 63 -4.04 -1.46 -1.31
N GLU A 64 -5.36 -1.24 -1.35
CA GLU A 64 -5.94 0.11 -1.36
C GLU A 64 -6.49 0.46 0.03
N GLY A 65 -5.97 1.55 0.61
CA GLY A 65 -6.33 2.00 1.96
C GLY A 65 -7.37 3.12 2.01
N ASP A 66 -7.99 3.46 0.87
CA ASP A 66 -8.87 4.62 0.77
C ASP A 66 -10.35 4.22 0.69
N VAL A 67 -11.19 4.85 1.53
CA VAL A 67 -12.63 4.57 1.67
C VAL A 67 -13.40 4.99 0.40
N ALA A 68 -12.80 5.82 -0.45
CA ALA A 68 -13.44 6.44 -1.62
C ALA A 68 -13.00 5.90 -2.99
N SER A 69 -12.54 4.65 -3.10
CA SER A 69 -11.88 4.19 -4.34
C SER A 69 -12.44 2.91 -4.99
N THR A 70 -13.76 2.67 -4.92
CA THR A 70 -14.40 1.63 -5.75
C THR A 70 -14.07 1.78 -7.25
N LEU A 71 -13.89 3.01 -7.74
CA LEU A 71 -13.54 3.25 -9.14
C LEU A 71 -12.07 2.88 -9.48
N ASP A 72 -11.15 3.05 -8.53
CA ASP A 72 -9.72 2.77 -8.75
C ASP A 72 -9.42 1.28 -8.55
N ALA A 73 -10.06 0.63 -7.58
CA ALA A 73 -9.96 -0.81 -7.37
C ALA A 73 -10.42 -1.61 -8.61
N GLU A 74 -11.50 -1.19 -9.28
CA GLU A 74 -11.97 -1.85 -10.51
C GLU A 74 -10.99 -1.73 -11.68
N ARG A 75 -10.32 -0.58 -11.83
CA ARG A 75 -9.29 -0.39 -12.86
C ARG A 75 -8.06 -1.25 -12.60
N VAL A 76 -7.67 -1.38 -11.32
CA VAL A 76 -6.52 -2.18 -10.91
C VAL A 76 -6.83 -3.68 -10.95
N LYS A 77 -8.05 -4.13 -10.61
CA LYS A 77 -8.46 -5.56 -10.64
C LYS A 77 -8.28 -6.21 -12.01
N ASN A 78 -8.46 -5.45 -13.08
CA ASN A 78 -8.27 -5.95 -14.45
C ASN A 78 -6.80 -6.17 -14.82
N GLU A 79 -5.86 -5.60 -14.05
CA GLU A 79 -4.43 -5.58 -14.36
C GLU A 79 -3.58 -6.34 -13.32
N ALA A 80 -3.97 -6.32 -12.04
CA ALA A 80 -3.25 -6.94 -10.94
C ALA A 80 -3.67 -8.39 -10.67
N VAL A 81 -2.78 -9.16 -10.04
CA VAL A 81 -3.07 -10.55 -9.62
C VAL A 81 -4.08 -10.58 -8.46
N ALA A 82 -4.03 -9.59 -7.59
CA ALA A 82 -4.96 -9.41 -6.49
C ALA A 82 -5.06 -7.93 -6.10
N VAL A 83 -6.25 -7.52 -5.69
CA VAL A 83 -6.52 -6.22 -5.07
C VAL A 83 -7.24 -6.48 -3.76
N VAL A 84 -6.68 -5.98 -2.66
CA VAL A 84 -7.24 -6.09 -1.30
C VAL A 84 -7.63 -4.70 -0.80
#